data_AF-W1F024-F1
#
_entry.id   AF-W1F024-F1
#
_cell.length_a   1.000
_cell.length_b   1.000
_cell.length_c   1.000
_cell.angle_alpha   90.00
_cell.angle_beta   90.00
_cell.angle_gamma   90.00
#
_symmetry.space_group_name_H-M   'P 1'
#
loop_
_entity.id
_entity.type
_entity.pdbx_description
1 polymer ?
#
loop_
_entity_poly.entity_id
_entity_poly.type
_entity_poly.pdbx_seq_one_letter_code
_entity_poly.pdbx_strand_id
1 'polypeptide(L)'
;MLTEGERVEHIDAALVKFGFPVGPIQLLDEVGIDTGTKIIPVLEAAYGERFSAPANVVSSILNDDRKGRKNGRGFYLYGQKGRKSKKQVDPAIYPLIGAQGRGDSPHRRLLNGV
;
A
#
# COMPACT_ATOMS: atom_id res chain seq x y z
N MET A 1 -7.19 -0.04 6.74
CA MET A 1 -5.85 -0.14 7.38
C MET A 1 -4.94 1.08 7.14
N LEU A 2 -4.43 1.34 5.93
CA LEU A 2 -3.51 2.47 5.73
C LEU A 2 -4.16 3.84 6.04
N THR A 3 -5.38 4.05 5.55
CA THR A 3 -6.20 5.23 5.86
C THR A 3 -6.58 5.35 7.34
N GLU A 4 -6.55 4.23 8.09
CA GLU A 4 -6.75 4.19 9.54
C GLU A 4 -5.46 4.47 10.33
N GLY A 5 -4.35 4.74 9.64
CA GLY A 5 -3.08 5.17 10.24
C GLY A 5 -2.05 4.07 10.46
N GLU A 6 -2.30 2.84 9.98
CA GLU A 6 -1.24 1.81 9.98
C GLU A 6 -0.09 2.16 9.04
N ARG A 7 1.10 1.64 9.36
CA ARG A 7 2.28 1.82 8.51
C ARG A 7 2.40 0.71 7.49
N VAL A 8 2.86 1.07 6.30
CA VAL A 8 3.06 0.15 5.17
C VAL A 8 3.92 -1.04 5.58
N GLU A 9 5.06 -0.80 6.23
CA GLU A 9 5.98 -1.85 6.65
C GLU A 9 5.39 -2.80 7.69
N HIS A 10 4.43 -2.35 8.50
CA HIS A 10 3.79 -3.20 9.49
C HIS A 10 2.83 -4.19 8.86
N ILE A 11 2.00 -3.71 7.93
CA ILE A 11 1.06 -4.56 7.21
C ILE A 11 1.85 -5.63 6.45
N ASP A 12 2.88 -5.22 5.71
CA ASP A 12 3.75 -6.15 4.99
C ASP A 12 4.43 -7.15 5.94
N ALA A 13 5.05 -6.68 7.02
CA ALA A 13 5.75 -7.55 7.97
C ALA A 13 4.80 -8.52 8.70
N ALA A 14 3.57 -8.10 9.00
CA ALA A 14 2.57 -8.96 9.65
C ALA A 14 2.20 -10.15 8.77
N LEU A 15 1.94 -9.93 7.48
CA LEU A 15 1.58 -11.00 6.55
C LEU A 15 2.79 -11.90 6.21
N VAL A 16 3.99 -11.34 6.14
CA VAL A 16 5.21 -12.15 5.99
C VAL A 16 5.43 -13.03 7.22
N LYS A 17 5.28 -12.48 8.43
CA LYS A 17 5.35 -13.25 9.68
C LYS A 17 4.27 -14.33 9.75
N PHE A 18 3.09 -14.07 9.18
CA PHE A 18 2.02 -15.06 9.08
C PHE A 18 2.35 -16.23 8.13
N GLY A 19 3.28 -16.04 7.19
CA GLY A 19 3.78 -17.10 6.30
C GLY A 19 3.70 -16.76 4.81
N PHE A 20 3.24 -15.56 4.44
CA PHE A 20 3.29 -15.14 3.04
C PHE A 20 4.74 -14.87 2.60
N PRO A 21 5.12 -15.21 1.35
CA PRO A 21 6.47 -14.97 0.86
C PRO A 21 6.78 -13.48 0.65
N VAL A 22 5.73 -12.66 0.51
CA VAL A 22 5.82 -11.22 0.27
C VAL A 22 4.62 -10.52 0.92
N GLY A 23 4.86 -9.33 1.45
CA GLY A 23 3.79 -8.50 2.00
C GLY A 23 2.83 -8.00 0.90
N PRO A 24 1.55 -7.81 1.20
CA PRO A 24 0.54 -7.47 0.21
C PRO A 24 0.77 -6.11 -0.48
N ILE A 25 1.36 -5.14 0.22
CA ILE A 25 1.61 -3.81 -0.35
C ILE A 25 2.82 -3.88 -1.28
N GLN A 26 3.88 -4.58 -0.88
CA GLN A 26 4.97 -4.86 -1.81
C GLN A 26 4.48 -5.65 -3.03
N LEU A 27 3.63 -6.65 -2.84
CA LEU A 27 3.09 -7.42 -3.96
C LEU A 27 2.33 -6.53 -4.95
N LEU A 28 1.55 -5.58 -4.46
CA LEU A 28 0.87 -4.59 -5.32
C LEU A 28 1.87 -3.76 -6.13
N ASP A 29 2.99 -3.33 -5.54
CA ASP A 29 4.04 -2.62 -6.27
C ASP A 29 4.74 -3.51 -7.32
N GLU A 30 4.92 -4.80 -7.06
CA GLU A 30 5.48 -5.76 -8.04
C GLU A 30 4.53 -5.98 -9.22
N VAL A 31 3.23 -6.11 -8.97
CA VAL A 31 2.18 -6.28 -9.99
C VAL A 31 1.96 -4.97 -10.79
N GLY A 32 2.03 -3.84 -10.10
CA GLY A 32 1.76 -2.51 -10.63
C GLY A 32 0.42 -1.96 -10.12
N ILE A 33 0.49 -0.78 -9.51
CA ILE A 33 -0.67 -0.12 -8.91
C ILE A 33 -1.72 0.21 -9.99
N ASP A 34 -1.27 0.68 -11.16
CA ASP A 34 -2.13 1.00 -12.30
C ASP A 34 -2.88 -0.21 -12.87
N THR A 35 -2.31 -1.41 -12.75
CA THR A 35 -3.01 -2.66 -13.04
C THR A 35 -4.10 -2.91 -12.00
N GLY A 36 -3.77 -2.77 -10.71
CA GLY A 36 -4.73 -2.95 -9.61
C GLY A 36 -5.94 -2.02 -9.71
N THR A 37 -5.72 -0.74 -9.99
CA THR A 37 -6.81 0.25 -10.11
C THR A 37 -7.78 -0.03 -11.26
N LYS A 38 -7.33 -0.69 -12.33
CA LYS A 38 -8.19 -1.11 -13.44
C LYS A 38 -9.06 -2.32 -13.08
N ILE A 39 -8.62 -3.14 -12.11
CA ILE A 39 -9.32 -4.36 -11.70
C ILE A 39 -10.42 -4.04 -10.66
N ILE A 40 -10.24 -3.02 -9.82
CA ILE A 40 -11.22 -2.59 -8.81
C ILE A 40 -12.65 -2.49 -9.35
N PRO A 41 -12.95 -1.72 -10.42
CA PRO A 41 -14.33 -1.59 -10.91
C PRO A 41 -14.91 -2.91 -11.46
N VAL A 42 -14.05 -3.81 -11.96
CA VAL A 42 -14.47 -5.14 -12.42
C VAL A 42 -14.88 -6.01 -11.23
N LEU A 43 -14.10 -6.00 -10.15
CA LEU A 43 -14.41 -6.74 -8.93
C LEU A 43 -15.63 -6.17 -8.21
N GLU A 44 -15.77 -4.85 -8.16
CA GLU A 44 -16.94 -4.19 -7.60
C GLU A 44 -18.21 -4.53 -8.38
N ALA A 45 -18.16 -4.50 -9.71
CA ALA A 45 -19.30 -4.90 -10.55
C ALA A 45 -19.68 -6.38 -10.35
N ALA A 46 -18.70 -7.27 -10.16
CA ALA A 46 -18.94 -8.70 -10.01
C ALA A 46 -19.35 -9.12 -8.60
N TYR A 47 -18.85 -8.43 -7.56
CA TYR A 47 -18.90 -8.90 -6.17
C TYR A 47 -19.36 -7.84 -5.17
N GLY A 48 -19.75 -6.65 -5.64
CA GLY A 48 -20.38 -5.58 -4.87
C GLY A 48 -19.41 -4.67 -4.12
N GLU A 49 -19.99 -3.80 -3.30
CA GLU A 49 -19.35 -2.68 -2.58
C GLU A 49 -18.16 -3.10 -1.69
N ARG A 50 -18.06 -4.38 -1.29
CA ARG A 50 -16.91 -4.90 -0.54
C ARG A 50 -15.57 -4.80 -1.30
N PHE A 51 -15.63 -4.64 -2.62
CA PHE A 51 -14.46 -4.38 -3.48
C PHE A 51 -14.35 -2.92 -3.91
N SER A 52 -15.23 -2.04 -3.45
CA SER A 52 -15.09 -0.60 -3.66
C SER A 52 -13.84 -0.11 -2.95
N ALA A 53 -13.13 0.82 -3.60
CA ALA A 53 -12.02 1.54 -3.00
C ALA A 53 -12.40 3.02 -2.88
N PRO A 54 -11.88 3.76 -1.88
CA PRO A 54 -12.13 5.19 -1.78
C PRO A 54 -11.69 5.90 -3.06
N ALA A 55 -12.65 6.51 -3.78
CA ALA A 55 -12.41 7.07 -5.10
C ALA A 55 -11.30 8.16 -5.10
N ASN A 56 -11.23 8.94 -4.03
CA ASN A 56 -10.18 9.94 -3.82
C ASN A 56 -8.79 9.30 -3.69
N VAL A 57 -8.65 8.16 -3.00
CA VAL A 57 -7.37 7.46 -2.83
C VAL A 57 -6.88 6.90 -4.16
N VAL A 58 -7.76 6.24 -4.91
CA VAL A 58 -7.41 5.64 -6.21
C VAL A 58 -6.97 6.71 -7.21
N SER A 59 -7.74 7.79 -7.33
CA SER A 59 -7.42 8.89 -8.24
C SER A 59 -6.15 9.65 -7.84
N SER A 60 -5.94 9.93 -6.54
CA SER A 60 -4.72 10.58 -6.06
C SER A 60 -3.46 9.77 -6.36
N ILE A 61 -3.49 8.44 -6.19
CA ILE A 61 -2.32 7.60 -6.47
C ILE A 61 -2.04 7.52 -7.98
N LEU A 62 -3.08 7.42 -8.81
CA LEU A 62 -2.94 7.42 -10.26
C LEU A 62 -2.35 8.74 -10.79
N ASN A 63 -2.82 9.86 -10.26
CA ASN A 63 -2.34 11.19 -10.66
C ASN A 63 -0.89 11.47 -10.22
N ASP A 64 -0.40 10.80 -9.18
CA ASP A 64 0.98 10.92 -8.69
C ASP A 64 2.01 10.05 -9.46
N ASP A 65 1.57 9.36 -10.53
CA ASP A 65 2.36 8.46 -11.38
C ASP A 65 3.16 7.39 -10.61
N ARG A 66 2.59 6.87 -9.52
CA ARG A 66 3.17 5.74 -8.76
C ARG A 66 2.71 4.44 -9.39
N LYS A 67 3.55 3.82 -10.21
CA LYS A 67 3.21 2.57 -10.91
C LYS A 67 3.82 1.32 -10.28
N GLY A 68 4.53 1.47 -9.16
CA GLY A 68 5.18 0.37 -8.46
C GLY A 68 6.63 0.17 -8.90
N ARG A 69 7.12 -1.05 -8.81
CA ARG A 69 8.52 -1.37 -9.06
C ARG A 69 8.96 -1.05 -10.49
N LYS A 70 8.05 -1.16 -11.46
CA LYS A 70 8.36 -0.96 -12.89
C LYS A 70 8.83 0.47 -13.23
N ASN A 71 8.41 1.48 -12.47
CA ASN A 71 8.90 2.86 -12.62
C ASN A 71 9.70 3.36 -11.42
N GLY A 72 10.17 2.43 -10.57
CA GLY A 72 11.03 2.77 -9.43
C GLY A 72 10.29 3.33 -8.21
N ARG A 73 8.97 3.52 -8.28
CA ARG A 73 8.20 4.22 -7.24
C ARG A 73 6.75 3.71 -7.16
N GLY A 74 6.41 3.16 -6.00
CA GLY A 74 5.07 2.72 -5.62
C GLY A 74 4.75 3.18 -4.20
N PHE A 75 4.26 2.27 -3.35
CA PHE A 75 4.29 2.47 -1.89
C PHE A 75 5.72 2.48 -1.35
N TYR A 76 6.61 1.76 -2.03
CA TYR A 76 8.05 1.74 -1.77
C TYR A 76 8.83 2.52 -2.84
N LEU A 77 10.00 3.01 -2.45
CA LEU A 77 11.03 3.50 -3.36
C LEU A 77 11.94 2.33 -3.74
N TYR A 78 12.11 2.12 -5.05
CA TYR A 78 12.95 1.09 -5.62
C TYR A 78 14.14 1.75 -6.32
N GLY A 79 15.35 1.55 -5.78
CA GLY A 79 16.54 2.07 -6.42
C GLY A 79 16.84 1.38 -7.75
N GLN A 80 17.67 2.04 -8.57
CA GLN A 80 18.09 1.50 -9.87
C GLN A 80 18.75 0.13 -9.72
N LYS A 81 18.48 -0.77 -10.69
CA LYS A 81 19.11 -2.10 -10.78
C LYS A 81 20.63 -1.98 -10.57
N GLY A 82 21.16 -2.71 -9.60
CA GLY A 82 22.61 -2.74 -9.29
C GLY A 82 23.04 -1.93 -8.06
N ARG A 83 22.20 -1.06 -7.51
CA ARG A 83 22.46 -0.44 -6.18
C ARG A 83 21.80 -1.26 -5.08
N LYS A 84 22.55 -1.56 -4.01
CA LYS A 84 22.03 -2.10 -2.74
C LYS A 84 21.24 -1.02 -1.97
N SER A 85 20.29 -0.36 -2.62
CA SER A 85 19.34 0.50 -1.91
C SER A 85 18.38 -0.39 -1.14
N LYS A 86 18.37 -0.25 0.19
CA LYS A 86 17.36 -0.91 1.02
C LYS A 86 15.97 -0.47 0.54
N LYS A 87 15.04 -1.42 0.41
CA LYS A 87 13.61 -1.15 0.22
C LYS A 87 13.17 -0.19 1.33
N GLN A 88 12.70 1.00 0.97
CA GLN A 88 12.22 2.01 1.92
C GLN A 88 10.82 2.45 1.52
N VAL A 89 9.94 2.63 2.51
CA VAL A 89 8.61 3.20 2.27
C VAL A 89 8.79 4.62 1.73
N ASP A 90 8.03 4.99 0.72
CA ASP A 90 7.98 6.37 0.24
C ASP A 90 7.03 7.17 1.17
N PRO A 91 7.54 8.09 2.01
CA PRO A 91 6.71 8.80 2.99
C PRO A 91 5.65 9.70 2.33
N ALA A 92 5.81 10.10 1.06
CA ALA A 92 4.82 10.91 0.37
C ALA A 92 3.54 10.13 0.04
N ILE A 93 3.50 8.80 0.23
CA ILE A 93 2.26 8.03 0.07
C ILE A 93 1.20 8.40 1.11
N TYR A 94 1.62 8.70 2.34
CA TYR A 94 0.71 8.93 3.45
C TYR A 94 -0.19 10.17 3.23
N PRO A 95 0.34 11.37 2.92
CA PRO A 95 -0.51 12.52 2.63
C PRO A 95 -1.40 12.30 1.39
N LEU A 96 -0.92 11.56 0.36
CA LEU A 96 -1.70 11.28 -0.85
C LEU A 96 -2.97 10.47 -0.55
N ILE A 97 -2.92 9.57 0.42
CA ILE A 97 -4.06 8.72 0.80
C ILE A 97 -4.81 9.26 2.04
N GLY A 98 -4.50 10.49 2.47
CA GLY A 98 -5.11 11.10 3.67
C GLY A 98 -4.73 10.40 4.98
N ALA A 99 -3.59 9.72 5.03
CA ALA A 99 -3.08 9.02 6.21
C ALA A 99 -1.90 9.76 6.84
N GLN A 100 -1.67 9.51 8.13
CA GLN A 100 -0.54 10.10 8.86
C GLN A 100 0.67 9.16 8.98
N GLY A 101 0.52 7.86 8.71
CA GLY A 101 1.61 6.88 8.78
C GLY A 101 2.26 6.75 10.16
N ARG A 102 1.56 7.12 11.24
CA ARG A 102 2.12 7.09 12.61
C ARG A 102 2.22 5.67 13.16
N GLY A 103 1.39 4.75 12.68
CA GLY A 103 1.27 3.40 13.25
C GLY A 103 0.42 3.36 14.52
N ASP A 104 -0.37 4.40 14.76
CA ASP A 104 -1.23 4.54 15.94
C ASP A 104 -2.68 4.12 15.63
N SER A 105 -2.87 3.10 14.79
CA SER A 105 -4.21 2.67 14.43
C SER A 105 -5.00 2.31 15.70
N PRO A 106 -6.33 2.51 15.71
CA PRO A 106 -7.15 2.18 16.88
C PRO A 106 -6.92 0.75 17.38
N HIS A 107 -6.73 -0.20 16.47
CA HIS A 107 -6.47 -1.60 16.79
C HIS A 107 -5.12 -1.81 17.49
N ARG A 108 -4.08 -1.05 17.15
CA ARG A 108 -2.78 -1.18 17.80
C ARG A 108 -2.73 -0.57 19.19
N ARG A 109 -3.47 0.52 19.43
CA ARG A 109 -3.61 1.08 20.78
C ARG A 109 -4.19 0.06 21.77
N LEU A 110 -5.08 -0.81 21.32
CA LEU A 110 -5.66 -1.88 22.13
C LEU A 110 -4.65 -3.01 22.43
N LEU A 111 -3.76 -3.34 21.48
CA LEU A 111 -2.75 -4.39 21.65
C LEU A 111 -1.57 -3.98 22.53
N ASN A 112 -1.25 -2.68 22.59
CA ASN A 112 -0.14 -2.14 23.38
C ASN A 112 -0.60 -1.61 24.77
N GLY A 113 -1.88 -1.74 25.10
CA GLY A 113 -2.49 -1.24 26.33
C GLY A 113 -2.64 -2.27 27.45
N VAL A 114 -1.94 -3.42 27.37
CA VAL A 114 -1.90 -4.48 28.39
C VAL A 114 -0.45 -4.71 28.82
#